data_AF-A0A835BLI2-F1
#
_entry.id   AF-A0A835BLI2-F1
#
_cell.length_a   1.000
_cell.length_b   1.000
_cell.length_c   1.000
_cell.angle_alpha   90.00
_cell.angle_beta   90.00
_cell.angle_gamma   90.00
#
_symmetry.space_group_name_H-M   'P 1'
#
loop_
_entity.id
_entity.type
_entity.pdbx_description
1 polymer ?
#
loop_
_entity_poly.entity_id
_entity_poly.type
_entity_poly.pdbx_seq_one_letter_code
_entity_poly.pdbx_strand_id
1 'polypeptide(L)'
;MSAAAACMPQLVPPSSPLHGSAAQQQPAMAAAERRQPGVTETAKIESHGSEEQRAEDNSDRGSAVGKPRPVVRTLTCERKAYMEGFALWRSIGRPELQELDPILSLDEFEFSAPAGFTDHPHRGFENVTYMLEGSVSYHDFSGHKGTINTGDVQWLTAGRGVVHAEVPGGHGVQRGINIWINLSASDKM
;
A
#
# COMPACT_ATOMS: atom_id res chain seq x y z
N MET A 1 -20.07 -9.25 -14.73
CA MET A 1 -19.11 -8.14 -14.78
C MET A 1 -19.32 -7.31 -13.52
N SER A 2 -18.58 -7.59 -12.45
CA SER A 2 -18.62 -6.78 -11.22
C SER A 2 -17.39 -5.90 -11.26
N ALA A 3 -17.60 -4.60 -11.45
CA ALA A 3 -16.51 -3.61 -11.46
C ALA A 3 -15.89 -3.56 -10.06
N ALA A 4 -14.56 -3.66 -9.98
CA ALA A 4 -13.84 -3.27 -8.79
C ALA A 4 -14.12 -1.77 -8.56
N ALA A 5 -14.88 -1.46 -7.52
CA ALA A 5 -15.17 -0.08 -7.16
C ALA A 5 -13.98 0.47 -6.37
N ALA A 6 -13.03 1.06 -7.07
CA ALA A 6 -12.05 1.93 -6.46
C ALA A 6 -12.73 3.26 -6.13
N CYS A 7 -13.12 3.45 -4.88
CA CYS A 7 -13.49 4.78 -4.41
C CYS A 7 -12.18 5.57 -4.27
N MET A 8 -11.95 6.56 -5.15
CA MET A 8 -10.96 7.60 -4.85
C MET A 8 -11.36 8.20 -3.49
N PRO A 9 -10.42 8.34 -2.52
CA PRO A 9 -10.76 8.83 -1.20
C PRO A 9 -11.44 10.19 -1.33
N GLN A 10 -12.56 10.36 -0.63
CA GLN A 10 -13.29 11.63 -0.64
C GLN A 10 -12.39 12.70 -0.02
N LEU A 11 -12.09 13.73 -0.80
CA LEU A 11 -11.35 14.92 -0.39
C LEU A 11 -12.21 15.70 0.61
N VAL A 12 -11.84 15.70 1.89
CA VAL A 12 -12.42 16.62 2.88
C VAL A 12 -11.49 17.83 2.99
N PRO A 13 -11.95 19.06 2.67
CA PRO A 13 -11.13 20.26 2.84
C PRO A 13 -10.93 20.59 4.34
N PRO A 14 -9.82 21.27 4.71
CA PRO A 14 -9.59 21.65 6.10
C PRO A 14 -10.63 22.67 6.55
N SER A 15 -11.36 22.34 7.61
CA SER A 15 -12.23 23.29 8.31
C SER A 15 -11.39 24.22 9.20
N SER A 16 -11.63 25.52 9.07
CA SER A 16 -11.04 26.61 9.87
C SER A 16 -11.26 26.42 11.39
N PRO A 17 -10.40 26.99 12.25
CA PRO A 17 -10.40 26.68 13.67
C PRO A 17 -11.48 27.45 14.42
N LEU A 18 -12.26 26.74 15.24
CA LEU A 18 -13.08 27.35 16.29
C LEU A 18 -12.66 26.79 17.64
N HIS A 19 -12.09 27.69 18.45
CA HIS A 19 -12.14 27.85 19.90
C HIS A 19 -12.01 26.62 20.82
N GLY A 20 -11.11 26.76 21.78
CA GLY A 20 -10.67 25.71 22.68
C GLY A 20 -11.71 25.19 23.65
N SER A 21 -11.50 23.94 24.06
CA SER A 21 -11.94 23.42 25.34
C SER A 21 -10.93 22.38 25.82
N ALA A 22 -10.72 22.39 27.13
CA ALA A 22 -9.60 21.81 27.84
C ALA A 22 -9.45 20.29 27.65
N ALA A 23 -8.19 19.86 27.53
CA ALA A 23 -7.77 18.48 27.59
C ALA A 23 -8.11 17.88 28.97
N GLN A 24 -8.89 16.80 28.97
CA GLN A 24 -9.08 15.95 30.13
C GLN A 24 -8.53 14.57 29.78
N GLN A 25 -7.34 14.27 30.31
CA GLN A 25 -6.69 12.97 30.22
C GLN A 25 -7.49 11.94 31.02
N GLN A 26 -7.79 10.79 30.41
CA GLN A 26 -8.21 9.58 31.11
C GLN A 26 -7.24 8.43 30.80
N PRO A 27 -7.01 7.53 31.77
CA PRO A 27 -5.86 6.61 31.75
C PRO A 27 -6.09 5.37 30.89
N ALA A 28 -4.99 4.81 30.41
CA ALA A 28 -4.93 3.55 29.68
C ALA A 28 -5.45 2.38 30.52
N MET A 29 -6.46 1.69 30.02
CA MET A 29 -6.94 0.41 30.54
C MET A 29 -6.36 -0.71 29.67
N ALA A 30 -5.52 -1.55 30.28
CA ALA A 30 -5.06 -2.80 29.71
C ALA A 30 -6.24 -3.77 29.57
N ALA A 31 -6.41 -4.41 28.41
CA ALA A 31 -7.32 -5.52 28.23
C ALA A 31 -6.70 -6.59 27.30
N ALA A 32 -6.79 -7.81 27.81
CA ALA A 32 -6.18 -9.06 27.38
C ALA A 32 -6.38 -9.48 25.90
N GLU A 33 -5.36 -10.16 25.39
CA GLU A 33 -5.33 -10.90 24.12
C GLU A 33 -6.53 -11.86 23.95
N ARG A 34 -7.21 -11.73 22.81
CA ARG A 34 -7.88 -12.85 22.14
C ARG A 34 -7.48 -12.83 20.66
N ARG A 35 -6.64 -13.78 20.27
CA ARG A 35 -6.18 -13.98 18.88
C ARG A 35 -7.32 -14.54 18.02
N GLN A 36 -7.59 -13.89 16.88
CA GLN A 36 -8.21 -14.49 15.70
C GLN A 36 -7.34 -14.14 14.47
N PRO A 37 -7.16 -15.05 13.51
CA PRO A 37 -6.20 -14.85 12.42
C PRO A 37 -6.85 -14.05 11.27
N GLY A 38 -6.54 -12.76 11.20
CA GLY A 38 -6.54 -11.97 9.97
C GLY A 38 -5.10 -11.55 9.74
N VAL A 39 -4.45 -12.07 8.69
CA VAL A 39 -3.03 -11.88 8.47
C VAL A 39 -2.80 -10.54 7.76
N THR A 40 -2.48 -9.50 8.52
CA THR A 40 -1.68 -8.39 8.00
C THR A 40 -0.23 -8.81 8.16
N GLU A 41 0.41 -9.24 7.08
CA GLU A 41 1.84 -9.59 7.12
C GLU A 41 2.66 -8.38 6.72
N THR A 42 3.41 -7.84 7.69
CA THR A 42 4.51 -6.91 7.43
C THR A 42 5.80 -7.71 7.49
N ALA A 43 6.38 -8.03 6.33
CA ALA A 43 7.65 -8.73 6.24
C ALA A 43 8.81 -7.73 6.15
N LYS A 44 9.81 -7.92 7.00
CA LYS A 44 11.06 -7.15 7.01
C LYS A 44 12.15 -8.00 6.34
N ILE A 45 12.79 -7.49 5.29
CA ILE A 45 13.88 -8.21 4.62
C ILE A 45 15.18 -7.94 5.40
N GLU A 46 15.61 -8.88 6.24
CA GLU A 46 16.88 -8.79 6.97
C GLU A 46 18.02 -9.49 6.19
N SER A 47 19.13 -8.79 5.98
CA SER A 47 20.34 -9.34 5.36
C SER A 47 21.25 -9.96 6.43
N HIS A 48 21.17 -11.28 6.62
CA HIS A 48 22.14 -12.03 7.43
C HIS A 48 23.05 -12.85 6.52
N GLY A 49 24.32 -12.43 6.44
CA GLY A 49 25.40 -13.19 5.82
C GLY A 49 26.15 -14.02 6.85
N SER A 50 26.25 -15.32 6.60
CA SER A 50 27.29 -16.18 7.16
C SER A 50 27.60 -17.27 6.14
N GLU A 51 28.80 -17.21 5.56
CA GLU A 51 29.36 -18.22 4.67
C GLU A 51 29.79 -19.44 5.49
N GLU A 52 29.31 -20.64 5.15
CA GLU A 52 30.16 -21.84 5.12
C GLU A 52 29.49 -23.00 4.35
N GLN A 53 30.35 -23.77 3.70
CA GLN A 53 30.10 -24.59 2.52
C GLN A 53 29.40 -25.93 2.80
N ARG A 54 28.52 -26.34 1.89
CA ARG A 54 28.44 -27.74 1.43
C ARG A 54 27.95 -27.78 -0.02
N ALA A 55 28.83 -28.22 -0.90
CA ALA A 55 28.53 -28.51 -2.29
C ALA A 55 27.71 -29.80 -2.35
N GLU A 56 26.45 -29.68 -2.73
CA GLU A 56 25.66 -30.80 -3.23
C GLU A 56 25.00 -30.38 -4.55
N ASP A 57 25.19 -31.26 -5.52
CA ASP A 57 24.70 -31.28 -6.88
C ASP A 57 23.22 -30.84 -6.99
N ASN A 58 22.98 -29.78 -7.74
CA ASN A 58 21.64 -29.44 -8.22
C ASN A 58 21.77 -28.95 -9.66
N SER A 59 21.99 -29.91 -10.56
CA SER A 59 21.59 -29.79 -11.95
C SER A 59 20.21 -29.13 -12.04
N ASP A 60 20.10 -28.11 -12.90
CA ASP A 60 18.86 -27.43 -13.29
C ASP A 60 18.42 -26.25 -12.41
N ARG A 61 19.09 -25.08 -12.55
CA ARG A 61 18.49 -23.78 -12.16
C ARG A 61 19.15 -22.57 -12.80
N GLY A 62 19.30 -22.63 -14.11
CA GLY A 62 19.73 -21.51 -14.92
C GLY A 62 19.11 -21.60 -16.29
N SER A 63 17.78 -21.51 -16.37
CA SER A 63 17.13 -21.16 -17.63
C SER A 63 17.69 -19.80 -18.03
N ALA A 64 18.76 -19.80 -18.82
CA ALA A 64 19.25 -18.62 -19.47
C ALA A 64 18.04 -18.02 -20.17
N VAL A 65 17.67 -16.79 -19.82
CA VAL A 65 16.50 -16.11 -20.40
C VAL A 65 16.74 -16.04 -21.91
N GLY A 66 16.20 -17.02 -22.64
CA GLY A 66 16.40 -17.17 -24.07
C GLY A 66 15.72 -16.01 -24.78
N LYS A 67 16.51 -15.10 -25.35
CA LYS A 67 16.11 -13.86 -26.01
C LYS A 67 15.21 -12.94 -25.15
N PRO A 68 15.65 -11.71 -24.81
CA PRO A 68 14.83 -10.75 -24.06
C PRO A 68 13.46 -10.53 -24.71
N ARG A 69 12.41 -10.43 -23.89
CA ARG A 69 11.08 -10.06 -24.38
C ARG A 69 11.15 -8.64 -24.97
N PRO A 70 10.63 -8.40 -26.19
CA PRO A 70 10.65 -7.06 -26.76
C PRO A 70 9.75 -6.12 -25.97
N VAL A 71 10.18 -4.87 -25.79
CA VAL A 71 9.33 -3.80 -25.28
C VAL A 71 8.33 -3.42 -26.37
N VAL A 72 7.06 -3.70 -26.14
CA VAL A 72 5.98 -3.41 -27.10
C VAL A 72 5.49 -1.96 -27.01
N ARG A 73 5.67 -1.32 -25.85
CA ARG A 73 5.22 0.05 -25.60
C ARG A 73 5.98 0.66 -24.43
N THR A 74 6.31 1.94 -24.55
CA THR A 74 6.86 2.77 -23.47
C THR A 74 5.90 3.92 -23.21
N LEU A 75 5.61 4.18 -21.94
CA LEU A 75 4.75 5.28 -21.52
C LEU A 75 5.48 6.12 -20.49
N THR A 76 5.57 7.42 -20.72
CA THR A 76 6.04 8.37 -19.70
C THR A 76 4.91 8.59 -18.70
N CYS A 77 5.24 8.54 -17.42
CA CYS A 77 4.32 8.87 -16.33
C CYS A 77 4.63 10.29 -15.87
N GLU A 78 3.62 11.14 -15.83
CA GLU A 78 3.76 12.52 -15.37
C GLU A 78 3.36 12.60 -13.90
N ARG A 79 4.07 13.44 -13.13
CA ARG A 79 3.72 13.74 -11.76
C ARG A 79 2.41 14.51 -11.73
N LYS A 80 1.41 13.99 -11.03
CA LYS A 80 0.13 14.68 -10.81
C LYS A 80 -0.13 14.87 -9.33
N ALA A 81 -0.24 16.12 -8.90
CA ALA A 81 -0.69 16.45 -7.55
C ALA A 81 -2.21 16.28 -7.46
N TYR A 82 -2.69 15.63 -6.39
CA TYR A 82 -4.12 15.41 -6.13
C TYR A 82 -4.61 16.26 -4.97
N MET A 83 -3.75 16.51 -3.99
CA MET A 83 -3.98 17.42 -2.88
C MET A 83 -2.63 17.95 -2.36
N GLU A 84 -2.68 18.97 -1.51
CA GLU A 84 -1.47 19.45 -0.83
C GLU A 84 -0.84 18.32 -0.02
N GLY A 85 0.43 18.02 -0.29
CA GLY A 85 1.16 16.94 0.34
C GLY A 85 0.98 15.55 -0.29
N PHE A 86 0.21 15.40 -1.39
CA PHE A 86 0.08 14.11 -2.08
C PHE A 86 0.08 14.22 -3.61
N ALA A 87 0.98 13.47 -4.25
CA ALA A 87 1.12 13.38 -5.70
C ALA A 87 1.48 11.97 -6.16
N LEU A 88 1.12 11.63 -7.40
CA LEU A 88 1.37 10.32 -8.00
C LEU A 88 2.04 10.44 -9.38
N TRP A 89 2.83 9.43 -9.73
CA TRP A 89 3.13 9.04 -11.10
C TRP A 89 2.37 7.74 -11.39
N ARG A 90 1.22 7.87 -12.04
CA ARG A 90 0.42 6.70 -12.41
C ARG A 90 0.90 6.11 -13.73
N SER A 91 1.17 4.81 -13.73
CA SER A 91 1.48 4.05 -14.95
C SER A 91 0.24 3.34 -15.48
N ILE A 92 -0.13 2.20 -14.88
CA ILE A 92 -1.34 1.41 -15.14
C ILE A 92 -2.53 2.08 -14.45
N GLY A 93 -3.72 2.06 -15.09
CA GLY A 93 -4.93 2.73 -14.59
C GLY A 93 -5.18 4.11 -15.23
N ARG A 94 -4.42 4.48 -16.27
CA ARG A 94 -4.63 5.71 -17.06
C ARG A 94 -5.38 5.40 -18.37
N PRO A 95 -6.01 6.38 -19.04
CA PRO A 95 -6.68 6.15 -20.32
C PRO A 95 -5.80 5.44 -21.37
N GLU A 96 -4.50 5.67 -21.36
CA GLU A 96 -3.55 5.05 -22.29
C GLU A 96 -3.27 3.57 -21.98
N LEU A 97 -3.43 3.14 -20.73
CA LEU A 97 -3.20 1.78 -20.24
C LEU A 97 -4.14 1.53 -19.05
N GLN A 98 -5.41 1.33 -19.37
CA GLN A 98 -6.48 1.35 -18.38
C GLN A 98 -6.42 0.17 -17.40
N GLU A 99 -6.01 -1.00 -17.88
CA GLU A 99 -5.81 -2.20 -17.08
C GLU A 99 -4.74 -3.07 -17.76
N LEU A 100 -3.93 -3.75 -16.95
CA LEU A 100 -3.05 -4.82 -17.40
C LEU A 100 -3.25 -6.01 -16.46
N ASP A 101 -4.33 -6.78 -16.71
CA ASP A 101 -4.76 -7.92 -15.89
C ASP A 101 -3.56 -8.79 -15.46
N PRO A 102 -3.35 -9.01 -14.14
CA PRO A 102 -4.23 -8.70 -13.00
C PRO A 102 -3.99 -7.34 -12.33
N ILE A 103 -3.16 -6.46 -12.87
CA ILE A 103 -2.84 -5.17 -12.27
C ILE A 103 -3.86 -4.11 -12.72
N LEU A 104 -4.59 -3.57 -11.74
CA LEU A 104 -5.60 -2.52 -11.94
C LEU A 104 -4.99 -1.12 -11.89
N SER A 105 -3.99 -0.92 -11.02
CA SER A 105 -3.28 0.35 -10.86
C SER A 105 -1.83 0.10 -10.44
N LEU A 106 -0.92 0.95 -10.89
CA LEU A 106 0.46 1.00 -10.43
C LEU A 106 0.90 2.45 -10.34
N ASP A 107 1.11 2.90 -9.11
CA ASP A 107 1.42 4.28 -8.74
C ASP A 107 2.75 4.34 -7.99
N GLU A 108 3.65 5.25 -8.39
CA GLU A 108 4.65 5.79 -7.47
C GLU A 108 4.05 7.03 -6.80
N PHE A 109 4.20 7.17 -5.48
CA PHE A 109 3.62 8.27 -4.72
C PHE A 109 4.64 9.10 -3.97
N GLU A 110 4.29 10.37 -3.77
CA GLU A 110 4.84 11.26 -2.76
C GLU A 110 3.73 11.59 -1.76
N PHE A 111 4.03 11.48 -0.46
CA PHE A 111 3.06 11.65 0.61
C PHE A 111 3.68 12.40 1.79
N SER A 112 3.08 13.49 2.24
CA SER A 112 3.62 14.36 3.30
C SER A 112 2.49 15.12 3.98
N ALA A 113 2.70 15.55 5.22
CA ALA A 113 1.75 16.43 5.89
C ALA A 113 1.57 17.73 5.07
N PRO A 114 0.35 18.30 4.99
CA PRO A 114 -0.84 17.94 5.76
C PRO A 114 -1.71 16.82 5.15
N ALA A 115 -1.26 16.16 4.07
CA ALA A 115 -2.04 15.09 3.47
C ALA A 115 -2.24 13.92 4.44
N GLY A 116 -3.38 13.26 4.26
CA GLY A 116 -3.79 12.05 4.97
C GLY A 116 -5.03 11.49 4.29
N PHE A 117 -5.12 10.16 4.23
CA PHE A 117 -6.34 9.48 3.82
C PHE A 117 -7.08 9.08 5.09
N THR A 118 -8.17 9.78 5.39
CA THR A 118 -9.11 9.36 6.43
C THR A 118 -9.74 8.02 6.06
N ASP A 119 -10.53 7.44 6.97
CA ASP A 119 -11.26 6.20 6.78
C ASP A 119 -11.91 6.11 5.38
N HIS A 120 -11.41 5.20 4.54
CA HIS A 120 -11.88 4.98 3.18
C HIS A 120 -11.98 3.49 2.85
N PRO A 121 -12.97 3.08 2.02
CA PRO A 121 -13.23 1.68 1.74
C PRO A 121 -12.45 1.13 0.53
N HIS A 122 -12.07 -0.14 0.59
CA HIS A 122 -11.62 -0.94 -0.56
C HIS A 122 -12.40 -2.25 -0.61
N ARG A 123 -12.60 -2.83 -1.81
CA ARG A 123 -13.29 -4.11 -2.02
C ARG A 123 -12.88 -4.80 -3.32
N GLY A 124 -12.69 -6.12 -3.27
CA GLY A 124 -12.57 -6.98 -4.45
C GLY A 124 -11.21 -6.97 -5.14
N PHE A 125 -10.18 -6.40 -4.51
CA PHE A 125 -8.80 -6.40 -4.97
C PHE A 125 -7.84 -6.38 -3.76
N GLU A 126 -6.55 -6.48 -4.02
CA GLU A 126 -5.49 -6.35 -3.02
C GLU A 126 -4.75 -5.03 -3.20
N ASN A 127 -4.44 -4.35 -2.09
CA ASN A 127 -3.60 -3.18 -2.08
C ASN A 127 -2.21 -3.54 -1.54
N VAL A 128 -1.19 -3.36 -2.37
CA VAL A 128 0.20 -3.63 -2.01
C VAL A 128 0.98 -2.32 -1.97
N THR A 129 1.44 -1.95 -0.79
CA THR A 129 2.24 -0.75 -0.55
C THR A 129 3.67 -1.16 -0.24
N TYR A 130 4.62 -0.64 -1.02
CA TYR A 130 6.06 -0.83 -0.80
C TYR A 130 6.74 0.52 -0.61
N MET A 131 7.45 0.71 0.49
CA MET A 131 8.07 1.99 0.83
C MET A 131 9.49 2.11 0.30
N LEU A 132 9.75 3.16 -0.48
CA LEU A 132 11.06 3.49 -1.02
C LEU A 132 11.85 4.40 -0.07
N GLU A 133 11.17 5.34 0.58
CA GLU A 133 11.77 6.31 1.51
C GLU A 133 10.73 6.80 2.53
N GLY A 134 11.16 6.97 3.78
CA GLY A 134 10.28 7.41 4.85
C GLY A 134 9.39 6.29 5.39
N SER A 135 8.15 6.63 5.74
CA SER A 135 7.18 5.66 6.26
C SER A 135 5.73 6.10 6.08
N VAL A 136 4.79 5.14 6.12
CA VAL A 136 3.34 5.37 6.15
C VAL A 136 2.75 4.65 7.36
N SER A 137 1.95 5.36 8.16
CA SER A 137 1.20 4.76 9.27
C SER A 137 -0.23 4.49 8.84
N TYR A 138 -0.78 3.36 9.26
CA TYR A 138 -2.14 2.95 8.93
C TYR A 138 -2.91 2.43 10.14
N HIS A 139 -4.23 2.48 10.05
CA HIS A 139 -5.15 1.74 10.92
C HIS A 139 -6.38 1.28 10.13
N ASP A 140 -7.01 0.18 10.55
CA ASP A 140 -8.25 -0.32 9.97
C ASP A 140 -9.40 -0.44 10.98
N PHE A 141 -10.61 -0.65 10.46
CA PHE A 141 -11.82 -0.81 11.26
C PHE A 141 -11.85 -2.07 12.15
N SER A 142 -10.97 -3.04 11.89
CA SER A 142 -10.82 -4.27 12.70
C SER A 142 -9.80 -4.08 13.84
N GLY A 143 -9.21 -2.90 13.96
CA GLY A 143 -8.26 -2.54 15.01
C GLY A 143 -6.81 -2.86 14.66
N HIS A 144 -6.52 -3.34 13.45
CA HIS A 144 -5.14 -3.46 13.00
C HIS A 144 -4.55 -2.08 12.77
N LYS A 145 -3.27 -1.92 13.12
CA LYS A 145 -2.53 -0.69 12.92
C LYS A 145 -1.04 -0.99 12.84
N GLY A 146 -0.31 -0.13 12.15
CA GLY A 146 1.13 -0.26 12.03
C GLY A 146 1.75 0.88 11.27
N THR A 147 3.05 0.76 11.06
CA THR A 147 3.83 1.70 10.24
C THR A 147 4.65 0.87 9.26
N ILE A 148 4.51 1.18 7.98
CA ILE A 148 5.27 0.62 6.87
C ILE A 148 6.50 1.51 6.72
N ASN A 149 7.69 1.01 7.09
CA ASN A 149 8.94 1.76 7.00
C ASN A 149 9.60 1.53 5.64
N THR A 150 10.65 2.29 5.35
CA THR A 150 11.49 2.08 4.16
C THR A 150 11.92 0.62 4.02
N GLY A 151 11.65 0.02 2.86
CA GLY A 151 11.91 -1.39 2.57
C GLY A 151 10.84 -2.37 3.05
N ASP A 152 9.88 -1.94 3.86
CA ASP A 152 8.75 -2.78 4.28
C ASP A 152 7.69 -2.86 3.16
N VAL A 153 6.94 -3.96 3.17
CA VAL A 153 5.74 -4.17 2.36
C VAL A 153 4.53 -4.31 3.28
N GLN A 154 3.43 -3.68 2.92
CA GLN A 154 2.11 -4.07 3.38
C GLN A 154 1.34 -4.70 2.22
N TRP A 155 0.84 -5.91 2.45
CA TRP A 155 -0.09 -6.57 1.55
C TRP A 155 -1.46 -6.64 2.22
N LEU A 156 -2.41 -5.87 1.71
CA LEU A 156 -3.78 -5.83 2.21
C LEU A 156 -4.73 -6.49 1.21
N THR A 157 -5.30 -7.63 1.58
CA THR A 157 -6.35 -8.29 0.79
C THR A 157 -7.72 -7.74 1.19
N ALA A 158 -8.34 -6.89 0.36
CA ALA A 158 -9.60 -6.24 0.74
C ALA A 158 -10.81 -7.21 0.72
N GLY A 159 -10.83 -8.18 -0.20
CA GLY A 159 -11.90 -9.18 -0.32
C GLY A 159 -13.29 -8.53 -0.30
N ARG A 160 -14.18 -9.00 0.57
CA ARG A 160 -15.53 -8.43 0.77
C ARG A 160 -15.57 -6.96 1.20
N GLY A 161 -14.49 -6.44 1.77
CA GLY A 161 -14.38 -5.05 2.17
C GLY A 161 -13.42 -4.83 3.33
N VAL A 162 -12.64 -3.76 3.25
CA VAL A 162 -11.92 -3.13 4.37
C VAL A 162 -12.27 -1.65 4.41
N VAL A 163 -12.21 -1.05 5.59
CA VAL A 163 -12.14 0.41 5.77
C VAL A 163 -10.87 0.71 6.53
N HIS A 164 -10.02 1.56 5.97
CA HIS A 164 -8.73 1.90 6.57
C HIS A 164 -8.38 3.37 6.37
N ALA A 165 -7.38 3.84 7.11
CA ALA A 165 -6.81 5.16 6.97
C ALA A 165 -5.29 5.05 6.85
N GLU A 166 -4.68 6.00 6.15
CA GLU A 166 -3.26 6.04 5.88
C GLU A 166 -2.77 7.49 6.03
N VAL A 167 -1.70 7.68 6.80
CA VAL A 167 -1.10 9.00 7.03
C VAL A 167 0.42 8.91 6.88
N PRO A 168 1.12 10.02 6.55
CA PRO A 168 2.57 10.04 6.55
C PRO A 168 3.11 9.64 7.94
N GLY A 169 4.02 8.66 7.99
CA GLY A 169 4.56 8.12 9.24
C GLY A 169 5.70 8.95 9.83
N GLY A 170 6.23 9.93 9.08
CA GLY A 170 7.33 10.79 9.50
C GLY A 170 7.22 12.22 8.98
N HIS A 171 8.26 13.02 9.26
CA HIS A 171 8.41 14.36 8.71
C HIS A 171 8.93 14.31 7.26
N GLY A 172 8.65 15.35 6.47
CA GLY A 172 9.10 15.44 5.08
C GLY A 172 8.25 14.61 4.11
N VAL A 173 8.82 14.35 2.93
CA VAL A 173 8.16 13.62 1.85
C VAL A 173 8.46 12.13 1.97
N GLN A 174 7.40 11.34 2.04
CA GLN A 174 7.44 9.89 2.07
C GLN A 174 7.19 9.39 0.65
N ARG A 175 7.95 8.39 0.21
CA ARG A 175 7.88 7.87 -1.16
C ARG A 175 7.69 6.37 -1.16
N GLY A 176 6.81 5.90 -2.02
CA GLY A 176 6.52 4.48 -2.14
C GLY A 176 5.85 4.14 -3.45
N ILE A 177 5.57 2.86 -3.59
CA ILE A 177 4.85 2.27 -4.72
C ILE A 177 3.57 1.68 -4.17
N ASN A 178 2.45 1.92 -4.85
CA ASN A 178 1.16 1.34 -4.55
C ASN A 178 0.67 0.54 -5.76
N ILE A 179 0.30 -0.72 -5.54
CA ILE A 179 -0.16 -1.64 -6.59
C ILE A 179 -1.53 -2.16 -6.21
N TRP A 180 -2.48 -2.09 -7.14
CA TRP A 180 -3.78 -2.74 -6.99
C TRP A 180 -3.84 -3.99 -7.85
N ILE A 181 -4.06 -5.13 -7.22
CA ILE A 181 -4.10 -6.44 -7.87
C ILE A 181 -5.51 -7.00 -7.80
N ASN A 182 -6.09 -7.26 -8.96
CA ASN A 182 -7.43 -7.80 -9.09
C ASN A 182 -7.53 -9.18 -8.45
N LEU A 183 -8.51 -9.38 -7.56
CA LEU A 183 -8.83 -10.72 -7.06
C LEU A 183 -9.66 -11.49 -8.09
N SER A 184 -9.48 -12.80 -8.11
CA SER A 184 -10.33 -13.70 -8.89
C SER A 184 -11.78 -13.62 -8.42
N ALA A 185 -12.73 -14.06 -9.26
CA ALA A 185 -14.15 -14.01 -8.89
C ALA A 185 -14.49 -14.77 -7.61
N SER A 186 -13.78 -15.87 -7.30
CA SER A 186 -14.01 -16.66 -6.09
C SER A 186 -13.50 -16.00 -4.82
N ASP A 187 -12.54 -15.06 -4.94
CA ASP A 187 -11.83 -14.49 -3.79
C ASP A 187 -12.27 -13.05 -3.48
N LYS A 188 -13.17 -12.49 -4.29
CA LYS A 188 -13.68 -11.12 -4.11
C LYS A 188 -14.60 -10.95 -2.89
N MET A 189 -15.05 -12.03 -2.26
CA MET A 189 -16.10 -12.03 -1.22
C MET A 189 -15.76 -12.94 -0.06
#